data_AF-A0A973A169-F1
#
_entry.id   AF-A0A973A169-F1
#
_cell.length_a   1.000
_cell.length_b   1.000
_cell.length_c   1.000
_cell.angle_alpha   90.00
_cell.angle_beta   90.00
_cell.angle_gamma   90.00
#
_symmetry.space_group_name_H-M   'P 1'
#
loop_
_entity.id
_entity.type
_entity.pdbx_description
1 polymer ?
#
loop_
_entity_poly.entity_id
_entity_poly.type
_entity_poly.pdbx_seq_one_letter_code
_entity_poly.pdbx_strand_id
1 'polypeptide(L)'
;DWTVGGAKTLVIAFRGTVDNTGSLYVKINNTKVSFDGDAISIGRPVWTLWSIDLATIGTGLSNITEMAIGVDGGSASGMVLIDDIQLHPESFSVPTSSDITTPGDAVQGLPNDDDWPATETPDLAFDDNTATKYLHRKGGAMATGFQVTPMVGATVVTGLTLTTANDVPNRDPITFELSGSNAGIDGPYELIAAGDVVDFAGEADWPRFTPNETAIEFENAVAYTHYQIVFPTLRGASEALMQISEVELNGAIQ
;
A
#
# COMPACT_ATOMS: atom_id res chain seq x y z
N ASP A 1 0.64 27.13 -22.91
CA ASP A 1 -0.81 26.86 -22.90
C ASP A 1 -1.03 25.35 -22.76
N TRP A 2 -1.36 24.89 -21.57
CA TRP A 2 -1.66 23.48 -21.29
C TRP A 2 -3.13 23.12 -21.62
N THR A 3 -3.97 24.11 -21.92
CA THR A 3 -5.39 23.89 -22.24
C THR A 3 -5.63 23.43 -23.68
N VAL A 4 -4.68 23.68 -24.60
CA VAL A 4 -4.78 23.31 -26.02
C VAL A 4 -4.99 21.81 -26.23
N GLY A 5 -4.37 20.97 -25.39
CA GLY A 5 -4.53 19.51 -25.41
C GLY A 5 -5.63 18.99 -24.50
N GLY A 6 -6.40 19.87 -23.84
CA GLY A 6 -7.42 19.50 -22.87
C GLY A 6 -6.85 18.89 -21.59
N ALA A 7 -5.60 19.18 -21.23
CA ALA A 7 -4.94 18.57 -20.08
C ALA A 7 -5.72 18.82 -18.78
N LYS A 8 -5.96 17.74 -18.04
CA LYS A 8 -6.60 17.74 -16.72
C LYS A 8 -5.68 17.24 -15.63
N THR A 9 -4.68 16.42 -15.97
CA THR A 9 -3.73 15.85 -15.01
C THR A 9 -2.30 16.11 -15.47
N LEU A 10 -1.43 16.49 -14.53
CA LEU A 10 0.03 16.44 -14.68
C LEU A 10 0.54 15.20 -13.94
N VAL A 11 1.24 14.32 -14.64
CA VAL A 11 1.87 13.13 -14.06
C VAL A 11 3.39 13.34 -14.02
N ILE A 12 4.01 12.98 -12.90
CA ILE A 12 5.46 13.03 -12.70
C ILE A 12 5.90 11.72 -12.07
N ALA A 13 6.80 10.98 -12.72
CA ALA A 13 7.45 9.84 -12.10
C ALA A 13 8.61 10.31 -11.24
N PHE A 14 8.72 9.77 -10.03
CA PHE A 14 9.88 10.01 -9.18
C PHE A 14 10.35 8.73 -8.49
N ARG A 15 11.64 8.69 -8.14
CA ARG A 15 12.22 7.60 -7.36
C ARG A 15 13.15 8.17 -6.30
N GLY A 16 12.89 7.78 -5.07
CA GLY A 16 13.66 8.15 -3.90
C GLY A 16 14.90 7.29 -3.67
N THR A 17 15.59 7.59 -2.58
CA THR A 17 16.62 6.73 -1.98
C THR A 17 16.41 6.66 -0.48
N VAL A 18 16.75 5.52 0.13
CA VAL A 18 16.71 5.33 1.58
C VAL A 18 17.43 6.49 2.26
N ASP A 19 16.89 6.96 3.39
CA ASP A 19 17.35 8.10 4.19
C ASP A 19 17.10 9.51 3.60
N ASN A 20 16.40 9.63 2.47
CA ASN A 20 15.98 10.95 1.99
C ASN A 20 15.08 11.65 3.02
N THR A 21 15.28 12.96 3.15
CA THR A 21 14.47 13.81 4.03
C THR A 21 13.85 14.95 3.22
N GLY A 22 12.75 15.50 3.74
CA GLY A 22 12.00 16.58 3.09
C GLY A 22 10.71 16.10 2.43
N SER A 23 10.10 16.95 1.61
CA SER A 23 8.86 16.62 0.90
C SER A 23 8.88 17.22 -0.51
N LEU A 24 8.54 16.44 -1.54
CA LEU A 24 8.45 16.96 -2.90
C LEU A 24 7.32 17.98 -3.01
N TYR A 25 7.50 18.95 -3.90
CA TYR A 25 6.44 19.82 -4.36
C TYR A 25 6.64 20.16 -5.83
N VAL A 26 5.54 20.55 -6.48
CA VAL A 26 5.51 21.18 -7.80
C VAL A 26 4.96 22.57 -7.64
N LYS A 27 5.66 23.55 -8.22
CA LYS A 27 5.18 24.92 -8.31
C LYS A 27 4.94 25.25 -9.77
N ILE A 28 3.70 25.58 -10.11
CA ILE A 28 3.28 25.99 -11.44
C ILE A 28 2.90 27.46 -11.35
N ASN A 29 3.66 28.31 -12.03
CA ASN A 29 3.62 29.77 -11.86
C ASN A 29 3.73 30.14 -10.36
N ASN A 30 2.66 30.70 -9.78
CA ASN A 30 2.61 31.11 -8.38
C ASN A 30 1.95 30.10 -7.46
N THR A 31 1.36 29.02 -7.99
CA THR A 31 0.66 28.01 -7.21
C THR A 31 1.60 26.86 -6.90
N LYS A 32 1.72 26.52 -5.62
CA LYS A 32 2.49 25.37 -5.14
C LYS A 32 1.53 24.26 -4.76
N VAL A 33 1.79 23.06 -5.27
CA VAL A 33 1.15 21.81 -4.90
C VAL A 33 2.21 20.95 -4.25
N SER A 34 2.04 20.65 -2.98
CA SER A 34 2.90 19.69 -2.29
C SER A 34 2.56 18.29 -2.75
N PHE A 35 3.55 17.41 -2.80
CA PHE A 35 3.31 15.99 -2.93
C PHE A 35 2.41 15.55 -1.78
N ASP A 36 1.29 14.96 -2.15
CA ASP A 36 0.19 14.54 -1.29
C ASP A 36 0.24 13.04 -0.98
N GLY A 37 1.21 12.32 -1.57
CA GLY A 37 1.64 11.02 -1.07
C GLY A 37 2.61 11.13 0.10
N ASP A 38 3.08 9.98 0.57
CA ASP A 38 3.93 9.87 1.75
C ASP A 38 5.27 10.64 1.61
N ALA A 39 5.66 11.39 2.64
CA ALA A 39 6.98 12.04 2.73
C ALA A 39 8.16 11.04 2.68
N ILE A 40 7.95 9.77 3.04
CA ILE A 40 8.91 8.67 2.89
C ILE A 40 8.87 8.06 1.49
N SER A 41 7.92 8.42 0.61
CA SER A 41 8.01 8.02 -0.81
C SER A 41 9.28 8.56 -1.46
N ILE A 42 9.78 9.73 -1.04
CA ILE A 42 11.09 10.20 -1.49
C ILE A 42 12.23 9.42 -0.82
N GLY A 43 11.97 8.71 0.27
CA GLY A 43 12.83 7.71 0.92
C GLY A 43 12.78 6.31 0.27
N ARG A 44 11.82 6.03 -0.60
CA ARG A 44 11.62 4.69 -1.19
C ARG A 44 12.44 4.52 -2.48
N PRO A 45 13.21 3.44 -2.64
CA PRO A 45 13.94 3.13 -3.87
C PRO A 45 13.04 2.53 -4.97
N VAL A 46 11.78 2.98 -5.07
CA VAL A 46 10.77 2.51 -6.03
C VAL A 46 10.28 3.67 -6.89
N TRP A 47 9.90 3.40 -8.14
CA TRP A 47 9.29 4.42 -9.00
C TRP A 47 7.85 4.65 -8.58
N THR A 48 7.52 5.90 -8.26
CA THR A 48 6.19 6.34 -7.85
C THR A 48 5.67 7.35 -8.88
N LEU A 49 4.41 7.18 -9.30
CA LEU A 49 3.74 8.15 -10.16
C LEU A 49 2.95 9.14 -9.30
N TRP A 50 3.31 10.41 -9.39
CA TRP A 50 2.55 11.49 -8.78
C TRP A 50 1.61 12.11 -9.82
N SER A 51 0.30 11.95 -9.62
CA SER A 51 -0.73 12.54 -10.46
C SER A 51 -1.35 13.77 -9.79
N ILE A 52 -1.20 14.93 -10.42
CA ILE A 52 -1.69 16.22 -9.93
C ILE A 52 -2.92 16.62 -10.74
N ASP A 53 -4.08 16.72 -10.08
CA ASP A 53 -5.29 17.30 -10.69
C ASP A 53 -5.06 18.80 -10.93
N LEU A 54 -5.04 19.20 -12.21
CA LEU A 54 -4.80 20.58 -12.60
C LEU A 54 -5.94 21.51 -12.19
N ALA A 55 -7.11 21.00 -11.81
CA ALA A 55 -8.16 21.81 -11.21
C ALA A 55 -7.70 22.44 -9.87
N THR A 56 -6.81 21.78 -9.13
CA THR A 56 -6.23 22.31 -7.87
C THR A 56 -5.33 23.52 -8.08
N ILE A 57 -4.75 23.66 -9.28
CA ILE A 57 -3.92 24.81 -9.68
C ILE A 57 -4.79 26.06 -9.92
N GLY A 58 -6.05 25.85 -10.31
CA GLY A 58 -7.02 26.90 -10.60
C GLY A 58 -6.89 27.50 -12.01
N THR A 59 -7.31 28.76 -12.15
CA THR A 59 -7.33 29.45 -13.45
C THR A 59 -5.93 29.94 -13.81
N GLY A 60 -5.43 29.61 -15.01
CA GLY A 60 -4.10 30.04 -15.47
C GLY A 60 -3.37 29.04 -16.36
N LEU A 61 -3.93 27.83 -16.54
CA LEU A 61 -3.36 26.77 -17.36
C LEU A 61 -3.15 27.17 -18.84
N SER A 62 -3.84 28.20 -19.33
CA SER A 62 -3.64 28.73 -20.69
C SER A 62 -2.33 29.51 -20.85
N ASN A 63 -1.71 29.97 -19.76
CA ASN A 63 -0.44 30.72 -19.77
C ASN A 63 0.51 30.27 -18.65
N ILE A 64 0.97 29.03 -18.73
CA ILE A 64 2.08 28.54 -17.89
C ILE A 64 3.39 29.09 -18.41
N THR A 65 4.10 29.86 -17.59
CA THR A 65 5.42 30.43 -17.91
C THR A 65 6.54 29.75 -17.15
N GLU A 66 6.24 29.14 -16.00
CA GLU A 66 7.22 28.46 -15.17
C GLU A 66 6.62 27.24 -14.47
N MET A 67 7.39 26.16 -14.42
CA MET A 67 7.15 25.00 -13.55
C MET A 67 8.47 24.66 -12.85
N ALA A 68 8.40 24.44 -11.54
CA ALA A 68 9.53 23.99 -10.74
C ALA A 68 9.12 22.74 -9.95
N ILE A 69 10.00 21.74 -9.90
CA ILE A 69 9.92 20.62 -8.98
C ILE A 69 10.95 20.90 -7.89
N GLY A 70 10.54 20.83 -6.63
CA GLY A 70 11.42 21.15 -5.50
C GLY A 70 11.17 20.25 -4.31
N VAL A 71 12.03 20.38 -3.31
CA VAL A 71 11.95 19.66 -2.04
C VAL A 71 11.85 20.69 -0.92
N ASP A 72 10.80 20.59 -0.11
CA ASP A 72 10.66 21.33 1.14
C ASP A 72 11.46 20.68 2.26
N GLY A 73 11.91 21.51 3.20
CA GLY A 73 12.70 21.11 4.37
C GLY A 73 14.04 21.83 4.35
N GLY A 74 14.24 22.79 5.25
CA GLY A 74 15.47 23.62 5.29
C GLY A 74 16.76 22.82 5.53
N SER A 75 16.64 21.56 5.95
CA SER A 75 17.72 20.59 6.13
C SER A 75 17.52 19.32 5.29
N ALA A 76 16.66 19.37 4.28
CA ALA A 76 16.42 18.23 3.40
C ALA A 76 17.72 17.81 2.70
N SER A 77 17.98 16.51 2.69
CA SER A 77 19.16 15.90 2.08
C SER A 77 18.77 14.58 1.42
N GLY A 78 19.39 14.27 0.29
CA GLY A 78 19.08 13.03 -0.42
C GLY A 78 19.31 13.09 -1.92
N MET A 79 18.81 12.07 -2.61
CA MET A 79 18.75 11.99 -4.07
C MET A 79 17.35 11.58 -4.52
N VAL A 80 16.73 12.41 -5.38
CA VAL A 80 15.48 12.07 -6.05
C VAL A 80 15.74 12.03 -7.55
N LEU A 81 15.36 10.92 -8.19
CA LEU A 81 15.29 10.83 -9.64
C LEU A 81 13.91 11.27 -10.10
N ILE A 82 13.83 12.03 -11.18
CA ILE A 82 12.59 12.50 -11.79
C ILE A 82 12.59 12.05 -13.25
N ASP A 83 11.48 11.49 -13.70
CA ASP A 83 11.28 11.08 -15.09
C ASP A 83 9.80 11.22 -15.50
N ASP A 84 9.49 10.91 -16.76
CA ASP A 84 8.13 10.76 -17.30
C ASP A 84 7.16 11.88 -16.89
N ILE A 85 7.56 13.13 -17.13
CA ILE A 85 6.70 14.30 -16.90
C ILE A 85 5.71 14.44 -18.06
N GLN A 86 4.43 14.21 -17.79
CA GLN A 86 3.39 14.10 -18.82
C GLN A 86 2.13 14.90 -18.49
N LEU A 87 1.45 15.40 -19.52
CA LEU A 87 0.13 16.03 -19.42
C LEU A 87 -0.92 15.12 -20.06
N HIS A 88 -1.97 14.80 -19.31
CA HIS A 88 -3.05 13.92 -19.76
C HIS A 88 -4.39 14.65 -19.84
N PRO A 89 -5.22 14.40 -20.88
CA PRO A 89 -6.55 14.99 -21.01
C PRO A 89 -7.61 14.33 -20.10
N GLU A 90 -7.26 13.21 -19.49
CA GLU A 90 -8.09 12.47 -18.55
C GLU A 90 -7.84 12.98 -17.13
N SER A 91 -8.91 13.07 -16.33
CA SER A 91 -8.79 13.25 -14.89
C SER A 91 -8.51 11.87 -14.32
N PHE A 92 -7.26 11.63 -13.92
CA PHE A 92 -7.00 10.51 -13.02
C PHE A 92 -7.44 10.96 -11.64
N SER A 93 -8.63 10.54 -11.21
CA SER A 93 -8.95 10.55 -9.78
C SER A 93 -8.10 9.43 -9.18
N VAL A 94 -6.93 9.77 -8.65
CA VAL A 94 -6.22 8.80 -7.82
C VAL A 94 -7.01 8.76 -6.50
N PRO A 95 -7.62 7.64 -6.10
CA PRO A 95 -7.74 7.43 -4.67
C PRO A 95 -6.29 7.42 -4.20
N THR A 96 -5.88 8.38 -3.37
CA THR A 96 -4.51 8.55 -2.83
C THR A 96 -4.10 7.40 -1.90
N SER A 97 -4.73 6.24 -2.06
CA SER A 97 -4.52 4.99 -1.37
C SER A 97 -3.39 4.23 -2.09
N SER A 98 -2.15 4.55 -1.76
CA SER A 98 -0.97 3.77 -2.17
C SER A 98 -0.72 2.65 -1.19
N ASP A 99 0.03 1.62 -1.60
CA ASP A 99 0.54 0.65 -0.63
C ASP A 99 1.45 1.34 0.40
N ILE A 100 1.06 1.28 1.66
CA ILE A 100 1.77 1.86 2.79
C ILE A 100 2.78 0.89 3.42
N THR A 101 2.78 -0.39 3.03
CA THR A 101 3.77 -1.37 3.47
C THR A 101 5.02 -1.37 2.59
N THR A 102 6.13 -1.91 3.10
CA THR A 102 7.38 -2.06 2.36
C THR A 102 8.33 -3.07 3.03
N PRO A 103 9.26 -3.70 2.27
CA PRO A 103 10.30 -4.53 2.85
C PRO A 103 11.06 -3.83 3.98
N GLY A 104 11.08 -4.47 5.16
CA GLY A 104 11.74 -3.93 6.35
C GLY A 104 10.79 -3.34 7.39
N ASP A 105 9.49 -3.26 7.11
CA ASP A 105 8.48 -3.03 8.14
C ASP A 105 8.58 -4.07 9.25
N ALA A 106 8.26 -3.68 10.49
CA ALA A 106 8.25 -4.63 11.59
C ALA A 106 6.99 -5.50 11.50
N VAL A 107 7.17 -6.79 11.23
CA VAL A 107 6.08 -7.76 11.08
C VAL A 107 6.21 -8.86 12.13
N GLN A 108 5.09 -9.25 12.73
CA GLN A 108 4.99 -10.44 13.56
C GLN A 108 3.83 -11.33 13.11
N GLY A 109 4.02 -12.64 13.20
CA GLY A 109 2.96 -13.61 12.92
C GLY A 109 1.87 -13.56 13.98
N LEU A 110 0.68 -14.02 13.64
CA LEU A 110 -0.45 -14.11 14.56
C LEU A 110 -1.06 -15.51 14.49
N PRO A 111 -1.04 -16.30 15.59
CA PRO A 111 -0.30 -16.06 16.83
C PRO A 111 1.22 -15.89 16.61
N ASN A 112 1.87 -15.08 17.44
CA ASN A 112 3.32 -14.89 17.39
C ASN A 112 4.03 -16.01 18.16
N ASP A 113 4.03 -17.22 17.60
CA ASP A 113 4.48 -18.44 18.28
C ASP A 113 5.50 -19.28 17.50
N ASP A 114 6.11 -18.68 16.47
CA ASP A 114 7.12 -19.29 15.59
C ASP A 114 6.64 -20.56 14.86
N ASP A 115 5.32 -20.79 14.74
CA ASP A 115 4.79 -21.96 14.02
C ASP A 115 4.70 -21.76 12.50
N TRP A 116 5.84 -21.43 11.91
CA TRP A 116 6.07 -21.30 10.48
C TRP A 116 7.41 -21.97 10.07
N PRO A 117 7.63 -22.30 8.78
CA PRO A 117 8.94 -22.74 8.30
C PRO A 117 9.98 -21.62 8.39
N ALA A 118 11.25 -21.99 8.61
CA ALA A 118 12.34 -21.03 8.82
C ALA A 118 12.61 -20.10 7.62
N THR A 119 12.05 -20.41 6.44
CA THR A 119 12.18 -19.64 5.20
C THR A 119 10.82 -19.16 4.68
N GLU A 120 9.77 -19.22 5.49
CA GLU A 120 8.39 -18.84 5.15
C GLU A 120 7.80 -17.98 6.28
N THR A 121 8.58 -16.99 6.74
CA THR A 121 8.35 -16.15 7.91
C THR A 121 7.32 -15.03 7.62
N PRO A 122 6.71 -14.41 8.66
CA PRO A 122 5.67 -13.39 8.50
C PRO A 122 6.05 -12.18 7.63
N ASP A 123 7.31 -11.76 7.68
CA ASP A 123 7.84 -10.64 6.90
C ASP A 123 7.77 -10.86 5.38
N LEU A 124 7.71 -12.12 4.93
CA LEU A 124 7.53 -12.47 3.52
C LEU A 124 6.10 -12.31 3.02
N ALA A 125 5.20 -11.72 3.81
CA ALA A 125 3.91 -11.24 3.34
C ALA A 125 3.94 -9.75 2.96
N PHE A 126 5.07 -9.07 3.17
CA PHE A 126 5.27 -7.62 2.96
C PHE A 126 6.64 -7.32 2.34
N ASP A 127 7.20 -8.24 1.55
CA ASP A 127 8.55 -8.15 0.99
C ASP A 127 8.57 -7.73 -0.49
N ASP A 128 7.46 -7.20 -1.01
CA ASP A 128 7.28 -6.75 -2.40
C ASP A 128 7.67 -7.84 -3.41
N ASN A 129 7.50 -9.11 -3.05
CA ASN A 129 7.99 -10.23 -3.81
C ASN A 129 6.98 -11.38 -3.83
N THR A 130 6.19 -11.41 -4.89
CA THR A 130 5.20 -12.48 -5.10
C THR A 130 5.80 -13.88 -5.31
N ALA A 131 7.12 -14.08 -5.26
CA ALA A 131 7.74 -15.40 -5.33
C ALA A 131 8.06 -16.01 -3.94
N THR A 132 8.01 -15.22 -2.88
CA THR A 132 8.15 -15.65 -1.48
C THR A 132 6.77 -15.78 -0.84
N LYS A 133 6.70 -16.34 0.38
CA LYS A 133 5.44 -16.48 1.09
C LYS A 133 5.62 -16.54 2.58
N TYR A 134 4.58 -16.11 3.28
CA TYR A 134 4.32 -16.50 4.65
C TYR A 134 3.46 -17.77 4.69
N LEU A 135 3.80 -18.72 5.56
CA LEU A 135 2.98 -19.89 5.86
C LEU A 135 2.84 -20.07 7.37
N HIS A 136 1.60 -20.17 7.86
CA HIS A 136 1.33 -20.49 9.27
C HIS A 136 0.73 -21.89 9.41
N ARG A 137 1.28 -22.72 10.30
CA ARG A 137 0.87 -24.14 10.41
C ARG A 137 -0.45 -24.39 11.12
N LYS A 138 -1.07 -23.34 11.65
CA LYS A 138 -2.34 -23.41 12.40
C LYS A 138 -3.52 -22.78 11.67
N GLY A 139 -3.38 -22.34 10.42
CA GLY A 139 -4.41 -21.62 9.69
C GLY A 139 -5.76 -22.34 9.55
N GLY A 140 -5.76 -23.66 9.67
CA GLY A 140 -6.99 -24.47 9.71
C GLY A 140 -7.52 -24.81 11.09
N ALA A 141 -6.69 -24.67 12.12
CA ALA A 141 -7.06 -24.95 13.50
C ALA A 141 -7.60 -23.71 14.22
N MET A 142 -7.19 -22.52 13.78
CA MET A 142 -7.61 -21.22 14.28
C MET A 142 -7.37 -20.15 13.22
N ALA A 143 -7.94 -18.97 13.43
CA ALA A 143 -7.63 -17.81 12.62
C ALA A 143 -6.15 -17.41 12.81
N THR A 144 -5.46 -17.17 11.70
CA THR A 144 -4.04 -16.79 11.69
C THR A 144 -3.81 -15.60 10.77
N GLY A 145 -2.72 -14.89 10.95
CA GLY A 145 -2.38 -13.75 10.12
C GLY A 145 -1.11 -13.09 10.62
N PHE A 146 -1.09 -11.76 10.68
CA PHE A 146 0.09 -11.00 11.07
C PHE A 146 -0.30 -9.63 11.59
N GLN A 147 0.65 -9.02 12.30
CA GLN A 147 0.62 -7.61 12.69
C GLN A 147 1.82 -6.92 12.06
N VAL A 148 1.60 -5.72 11.54
CA VAL A 148 2.62 -4.91 10.87
C VAL A 148 2.67 -3.52 11.48
N THR A 149 3.87 -2.98 11.62
CA THR A 149 4.13 -1.57 11.91
C THR A 149 4.75 -0.94 10.67
N PRO A 150 3.93 -0.28 9.83
CA PRO A 150 4.45 0.43 8.68
C PRO A 150 5.46 1.50 9.13
N MET A 151 6.66 1.50 8.56
CA MET A 151 7.68 2.52 8.83
C MET A 151 7.21 3.92 8.43
N VAL A 152 6.18 3.98 7.57
CA VAL A 152 5.57 5.22 7.13
C VAL A 152 4.83 5.98 8.23
N GLY A 153 4.63 5.35 9.39
CA GLY A 153 3.96 5.95 10.54
C GLY A 153 2.44 5.82 10.46
N ALA A 154 1.73 6.75 11.10
CA ALA A 154 0.28 6.67 11.19
C ALA A 154 -0.37 6.91 9.82
N THR A 155 -1.10 5.92 9.32
CA THR A 155 -1.81 5.98 8.04
C THR A 155 -3.29 5.74 8.25
N VAL A 156 -4.14 6.21 7.35
CA VAL A 156 -5.53 5.75 7.18
C VAL A 156 -5.53 4.72 6.05
N VAL A 157 -5.62 3.44 6.40
CA VAL A 157 -5.81 2.35 5.43
C VAL A 157 -7.27 2.25 5.04
N THR A 158 -7.55 2.19 3.74
CA THR A 158 -8.90 2.14 3.14
C THR A 158 -9.08 0.98 2.15
N GLY A 159 -8.03 0.19 1.90
CA GLY A 159 -8.11 -0.99 1.05
C GLY A 159 -7.02 -2.01 1.32
N LEU A 160 -7.14 -3.15 0.64
CA LEU A 160 -6.27 -4.31 0.80
C LEU A 160 -6.03 -4.99 -0.56
N THR A 161 -4.77 -5.33 -0.86
CA THR A 161 -4.43 -6.27 -1.93
C THR A 161 -3.86 -7.53 -1.29
N LEU A 162 -4.26 -8.72 -1.76
CA LEU A 162 -3.78 -10.03 -1.30
C LEU A 162 -3.31 -10.83 -2.52
N THR A 163 -2.15 -11.48 -2.40
CA THR A 163 -1.57 -12.31 -3.46
C THR A 163 -1.45 -13.77 -3.03
N THR A 164 -1.93 -14.70 -3.87
CA THR A 164 -1.84 -16.15 -3.60
C THR A 164 -0.39 -16.67 -3.63
N ALA A 165 -0.02 -17.54 -2.71
CA ALA A 165 1.31 -18.16 -2.65
C ALA A 165 1.51 -19.29 -3.70
N ASN A 166 2.57 -20.09 -3.60
CA ASN A 166 2.91 -21.09 -4.63
C ASN A 166 2.30 -22.50 -4.45
N ASP A 167 1.95 -22.94 -3.23
CA ASP A 167 1.72 -24.39 -3.02
C ASP A 167 0.37 -24.89 -3.54
N VAL A 168 -0.73 -24.66 -2.82
CA VAL A 168 -2.05 -25.19 -3.16
C VAL A 168 -3.19 -24.21 -2.84
N PRO A 169 -4.26 -24.17 -3.65
CA PRO A 169 -5.41 -23.27 -3.43
C PRO A 169 -6.13 -23.43 -2.09
N ASN A 170 -6.18 -24.64 -1.54
CA ASN A 170 -6.92 -24.92 -0.31
C ASN A 170 -6.42 -24.12 0.91
N ARG A 171 -5.21 -23.58 0.86
CA ARG A 171 -4.57 -22.80 1.93
C ARG A 171 -4.80 -21.30 1.81
N ASP A 172 -5.43 -20.85 0.73
CA ASP A 172 -5.66 -19.43 0.49
C ASP A 172 -6.73 -18.89 1.44
N PRO A 173 -6.52 -17.70 2.04
CA PRO A 173 -7.51 -17.08 2.90
C PRO A 173 -8.69 -16.54 2.08
N ILE A 174 -9.91 -16.92 2.45
CA ILE A 174 -11.13 -16.48 1.75
C ILE A 174 -11.93 -15.43 2.51
N THR A 175 -11.52 -15.12 3.74
CA THR A 175 -12.09 -14.05 4.57
C THR A 175 -10.98 -13.34 5.30
N PHE A 176 -11.17 -12.06 5.62
CA PHE A 176 -10.22 -11.25 6.36
C PHE A 176 -10.92 -10.43 7.46
N GLU A 177 -10.15 -10.07 8.48
CA GLU A 177 -10.46 -9.02 9.45
C GLU A 177 -9.23 -8.11 9.54
N LEU A 178 -9.40 -6.82 9.23
CA LEU A 178 -8.39 -5.78 9.37
C LEU A 178 -8.72 -4.90 10.58
N SER A 179 -7.74 -4.68 11.44
CA SER A 179 -7.86 -3.83 12.63
C SER A 179 -6.65 -2.90 12.77
N GLY A 180 -6.81 -1.79 13.49
CA GLY A 180 -5.76 -0.80 13.74
C GLY A 180 -5.47 -0.60 15.23
N SER A 181 -4.23 -0.22 15.57
CA SER A 181 -3.79 0.13 16.93
C SER A 181 -2.84 1.32 16.90
N ASN A 182 -2.95 2.18 17.92
CA ASN A 182 -2.00 3.26 18.23
C ASN A 182 -1.30 3.05 19.58
N ALA A 183 -1.53 1.91 20.24
CA ALA A 183 -0.94 1.61 21.55
C ALA A 183 0.40 0.87 21.44
N GLY A 184 0.55 0.07 20.39
CA GLY A 184 1.71 -0.79 20.13
C GLY A 184 1.34 -1.93 19.17
N ILE A 185 2.36 -2.65 18.69
CA ILE A 185 2.20 -3.80 17.79
C ILE A 185 1.46 -4.99 18.45
N ASP A 186 1.42 -5.03 19.79
CA ASP A 186 0.67 -6.04 20.54
C ASP A 186 -0.78 -5.60 20.85
N GLY A 187 -1.20 -4.45 20.31
CA GLY A 187 -2.53 -3.90 20.51
C GLY A 187 -2.72 -3.10 21.82
N PRO A 188 -3.96 -2.93 22.28
CA PRO A 188 -5.21 -3.48 21.73
C PRO A 188 -5.55 -2.94 20.33
N TYR A 189 -6.28 -3.74 19.55
CA TYR A 189 -6.69 -3.42 18.19
C TYR A 189 -8.19 -3.10 18.11
N GLU A 190 -8.54 -2.14 17.24
CA GLU A 190 -9.91 -1.77 16.89
C GLU A 190 -10.22 -2.23 15.47
N LEU A 191 -11.33 -2.94 15.28
CA LEU A 191 -11.74 -3.47 13.98
C LEU A 191 -12.06 -2.33 13.01
N ILE A 192 -11.43 -2.36 11.83
CA ILE A 192 -11.67 -1.42 10.74
C ILE A 192 -12.65 -2.04 9.75
N ALA A 193 -12.34 -3.25 9.27
CA ALA A 193 -13.13 -3.92 8.25
C ALA A 193 -13.02 -5.45 8.38
N ALA A 194 -14.06 -6.14 7.92
CA ALA A 194 -14.05 -7.59 7.75
C ALA A 194 -14.88 -7.95 6.53
N GLY A 195 -14.49 -9.00 5.82
CA GLY A 195 -15.20 -9.41 4.61
C GLY A 195 -14.58 -10.60 3.90
N ASP A 196 -15.11 -10.88 2.72
CA ASP A 196 -14.66 -11.97 1.86
C ASP A 196 -13.53 -11.51 0.94
N VAL A 197 -12.62 -12.44 0.65
CA VAL A 197 -11.67 -12.32 -0.47
C VAL A 197 -12.32 -13.02 -1.67
N VAL A 198 -13.20 -12.29 -2.35
CA VAL A 198 -14.15 -12.85 -3.35
C VAL A 198 -13.45 -13.70 -4.41
N ASP A 199 -12.31 -13.24 -4.89
CA ASP A 199 -11.51 -13.94 -5.91
C ASP A 199 -10.97 -15.28 -5.43
N PHE A 200 -10.50 -15.34 -4.17
CA PHE A 200 -9.97 -16.57 -3.58
C PHE A 200 -11.11 -17.52 -3.16
N ALA A 201 -12.31 -16.98 -2.95
CA ALA A 201 -13.52 -17.72 -2.55
C ALA A 201 -14.31 -18.30 -3.73
N GLY A 202 -13.98 -17.94 -4.98
CA GLY A 202 -14.71 -18.36 -6.18
C GLY A 202 -14.78 -19.88 -6.41
N GLU A 203 -15.68 -20.36 -7.27
CA GLU A 203 -15.79 -21.81 -7.54
C GLU A 203 -14.50 -22.38 -8.15
N ALA A 204 -13.88 -21.63 -9.08
CA ALA A 204 -12.58 -21.97 -9.64
C ALA A 204 -11.45 -21.53 -8.71
N ASP A 205 -10.35 -22.29 -8.71
CA ASP A 205 -9.15 -21.90 -7.98
C ASP A 205 -8.54 -20.64 -8.58
N TRP A 206 -8.17 -19.69 -7.72
CA TRP A 206 -7.48 -18.48 -8.16
C TRP A 206 -6.07 -18.83 -8.66
N PRO A 207 -5.57 -18.16 -9.73
CA PRO A 207 -4.20 -18.37 -10.20
C PRO A 207 -3.18 -18.14 -9.09
N ARG A 208 -2.03 -18.85 -9.14
CA ARG A 208 -0.95 -18.71 -8.15
C ARG A 208 -0.12 -17.46 -8.42
N PHE A 209 0.52 -16.90 -7.40
CA PHE A 209 1.34 -15.68 -7.51
C PHE A 209 0.58 -14.50 -8.10
N THR A 210 -0.74 -14.47 -7.89
CA THR A 210 -1.62 -13.54 -8.56
C THR A 210 -2.39 -12.75 -7.51
N PRO A 211 -2.34 -11.40 -7.56
CA PRO A 211 -3.13 -10.55 -6.68
C PRO A 211 -4.62 -10.76 -6.95
N ASN A 212 -5.47 -10.42 -6.00
CA ASN A 212 -6.90 -10.25 -6.27
C ASN A 212 -7.11 -9.13 -7.31
N GLU A 213 -8.08 -9.31 -8.19
CA GLU A 213 -8.55 -8.31 -9.16
C GLU A 213 -9.77 -7.54 -8.63
N THR A 214 -10.64 -8.22 -7.87
CA THR A 214 -11.79 -7.62 -7.22
C THR A 214 -11.29 -6.77 -6.06
N ALA A 215 -11.52 -5.45 -6.15
CA ALA A 215 -11.08 -4.50 -5.15
C ALA A 215 -11.67 -4.81 -3.77
N ILE A 216 -10.81 -4.79 -2.74
CA ILE A 216 -11.21 -4.83 -1.33
C ILE A 216 -11.04 -3.42 -0.79
N GLU A 217 -12.15 -2.70 -0.64
CA GLU A 217 -12.20 -1.32 -0.17
C GLU A 217 -13.16 -1.19 1.01
N PHE A 218 -12.87 -0.29 1.94
CA PHE A 218 -13.68 -0.05 3.14
C PHE A 218 -13.51 1.38 3.66
N GLU A 219 -14.52 1.83 4.42
CA GLU A 219 -14.45 3.12 5.10
C GLU A 219 -13.54 3.05 6.33
N ASN A 220 -12.57 3.95 6.39
CA ASN A 220 -11.79 4.23 7.59
C ASN A 220 -11.46 5.73 7.61
N ALA A 221 -11.58 6.35 8.78
CA ALA A 221 -11.24 7.75 8.98
C ALA A 221 -10.19 7.94 10.08
N VAL A 222 -9.70 6.84 10.69
CA VAL A 222 -8.76 6.87 11.80
C VAL A 222 -7.40 6.40 11.31
N ALA A 223 -6.38 7.19 11.64
CA ALA A 223 -5.01 6.82 11.35
C ALA A 223 -4.45 5.90 12.45
N TYR A 224 -3.76 4.83 12.05
CA TYR A 224 -3.13 3.86 12.96
C TYR A 224 -1.65 3.67 12.64
N THR A 225 -0.84 3.51 13.69
CA THR A 225 0.60 3.18 13.57
C THR A 225 0.87 1.69 13.46
N HIS A 226 -0.11 0.84 13.80
CA HIS A 226 -0.02 -0.61 13.70
C HIS A 226 -1.30 -1.18 13.10
N TYR A 227 -1.15 -2.20 12.26
CA TYR A 227 -2.26 -2.93 11.65
C TYR A 227 -2.18 -4.41 12.01
N GLN A 228 -3.35 -5.03 12.13
CA GLN A 228 -3.50 -6.47 12.30
C GLN A 228 -4.42 -6.98 11.20
N ILE A 229 -3.97 -7.99 10.47
CA ILE A 229 -4.84 -8.78 9.58
C ILE A 229 -4.93 -10.18 10.15
N VAL A 230 -6.15 -10.69 10.24
CA VAL A 230 -6.47 -12.06 10.58
C VAL A 230 -7.23 -12.68 9.40
N PHE A 231 -6.97 -13.94 9.11
CA PHE A 231 -7.71 -14.74 8.15
C PHE A 231 -8.53 -15.82 8.87
N PRO A 232 -9.83 -15.60 9.11
CA PRO A 232 -10.66 -16.54 9.85
C PRO A 232 -10.95 -17.86 9.12
N THR A 233 -11.05 -17.80 7.79
CA THR A 233 -11.48 -18.92 6.94
C THR A 233 -10.56 -19.10 5.75
N LEU A 234 -10.21 -20.34 5.46
CA LEU A 234 -9.45 -20.76 4.28
C LEU A 234 -10.37 -21.42 3.25
N ARG A 235 -9.95 -21.43 1.98
CA ARG A 235 -10.67 -22.08 0.87
C ARG A 235 -10.95 -23.56 1.17
N GLY A 236 -9.97 -24.28 1.70
CA GLY A 236 -10.12 -25.67 2.12
C GLY A 236 -10.60 -25.78 3.56
N ALA A 237 -11.87 -26.14 3.77
CA ALA A 237 -12.46 -26.26 5.11
C ALA A 237 -11.76 -27.26 6.06
N SER A 238 -10.97 -28.20 5.51
CA SER A 238 -10.17 -29.19 6.27
C SER A 238 -8.67 -28.98 6.12
N GLU A 239 -8.24 -27.89 5.51
CA GLU A 239 -6.83 -27.52 5.45
C GLU A 239 -6.33 -27.19 6.86
N ALA A 240 -5.02 -27.37 7.13
CA ALA A 240 -4.40 -27.03 8.40
C ALA A 240 -3.51 -25.79 8.31
N LEU A 241 -3.02 -25.48 7.11
CA LEU A 241 -2.00 -24.47 6.85
C LEU A 241 -2.62 -23.25 6.15
N MET A 242 -2.31 -22.04 6.61
CA MET A 242 -2.59 -20.81 5.85
C MET A 242 -1.33 -20.42 5.10
N GLN A 243 -1.48 -19.90 3.88
CA GLN A 243 -0.37 -19.29 3.15
C GLN A 243 -0.80 -18.02 2.42
N ILE A 244 0.13 -17.10 2.26
CA ILE A 244 -0.05 -15.89 1.46
C ILE A 244 1.29 -15.40 0.94
N SER A 245 1.31 -14.87 -0.29
CA SER A 245 2.53 -14.42 -0.94
C SER A 245 2.87 -12.98 -0.61
N GLU A 246 1.88 -12.10 -0.68
CA GLU A 246 2.07 -10.66 -0.54
C GLU A 246 0.76 -10.04 -0.08
N VAL A 247 0.87 -8.97 0.69
CA VAL A 247 -0.22 -8.19 1.23
C VAL A 247 0.13 -6.72 1.14
N GLU A 248 -0.70 -5.94 0.45
CA GLU A 248 -0.54 -4.49 0.36
C GLU A 248 -1.63 -3.81 1.18
N LEU A 249 -1.24 -2.89 2.06
CA LEU A 249 -2.17 -2.07 2.81
C LEU A 249 -2.38 -0.75 2.07
N ASN A 250 -3.51 -0.61 1.39
CA ASN A 250 -3.76 0.54 0.55
C ASN A 250 -4.32 1.68 1.40
N GLY A 251 -3.58 2.79 1.51
CA GLY A 251 -3.96 3.92 2.35
C GLY A 251 -3.14 5.19 2.12
N ALA A 252 -3.39 6.19 2.95
CA ALA A 252 -2.70 7.48 2.92
C ALA A 252 -2.26 7.89 4.33
N ILE A 253 -1.15 8.63 4.44
CA ILE A 253 -0.68 9.20 5.72
C ILE A 253 -1.54 10.39 6.13
N GLN A 254 -1.63 10.63 7.44
CA GLN A 254 -2.21 11.84 8.04
C GLN A 254 -1.15 12.72 8.68
#